data_AF-A0A7L0CIC3-F1
#
_entry.id   AF-A0A7L0CIC3-F1
#
_cell.length_a   1.000
_cell.length_b   1.000
_cell.length_c   1.000
_cell.angle_alpha   90.00
_cell.angle_beta   90.00
_cell.angle_gamma   90.00
#
_symmetry.space_group_name_H-M   'P 1'
#
loop_
_entity.id
_entity.type
_entity.pdbx_description
1 polymer ?
#
loop_
_entity_poly.entity_id
_entity_poly.type
_entity_poly.pdbx_seq_one_letter_code
_entity_poly.pdbx_strand_id
1 'polypeptide(L)'
;CANVLSDLYAMGITECDNMLMLLSVSQKMTEEVTRGVTRGRGSPSLCECGTGGADRRGAGRGGERAPPLFWCSRPPPRPDSAVPGDVLVLTKPLGTQVAVSAHQWLDNPERWNKIKLVVTREEVELAYQEAMFSMAMLNRTAAGLMRAFGAHAATDVTGFGILGHARTLAGQQRQEVAFVIHNLPVIAKMAAVSKACGARFGLLQGTAPETSG
;
A
#
# COMPACT_ATOMS: atom_id res chain seq x y z
N CYS A 1 -5.59 -4.78 7.65
CA CYS A 1 -6.21 -5.75 6.72
C CYS A 1 -6.04 -5.29 5.27
N ALA A 2 -6.28 -4.01 4.95
CA ALA A 2 -6.20 -3.48 3.58
C ALA A 2 -4.97 -3.94 2.78
N ASN A 3 -3.75 -3.79 3.33
CA ASN A 3 -2.53 -4.24 2.64
C ASN A 3 -2.53 -5.74 2.29
N VAL A 4 -3.14 -6.58 3.12
CA VAL A 4 -3.18 -8.04 2.90
C VAL A 4 -4.22 -8.40 1.85
N LEU A 5 -5.36 -7.71 1.84
CA LEU A 5 -6.39 -7.89 0.83
C LEU A 5 -6.04 -7.25 -0.51
N SER A 6 -5.10 -6.31 -0.53
CA SER A 6 -4.66 -5.61 -1.73
C SER A 6 -4.21 -6.57 -2.83
N ASP A 7 -3.39 -7.57 -2.47
CA ASP A 7 -2.94 -8.63 -3.39
C ASP A 7 -4.12 -9.42 -3.99
N LEU A 8 -5.14 -9.72 -3.17
CA LEU A 8 -6.35 -10.43 -3.61
C LEU A 8 -7.16 -9.58 -4.60
N TYR A 9 -7.30 -8.28 -4.30
CA TYR A 9 -8.01 -7.33 -5.15
C TYR A 9 -7.28 -7.08 -6.47
N ALA A 10 -5.95 -7.09 -6.49
CA ALA A 10 -5.15 -6.99 -7.72
C ALA A 10 -5.40 -8.16 -8.69
N MET A 11 -5.84 -9.32 -8.19
CA MET A 11 -6.28 -10.46 -9.01
C MET A 11 -7.73 -10.33 -9.49
N GLY A 12 -8.38 -9.19 -9.21
CA GLY A 12 -9.77 -8.95 -9.55
C GLY A 12 -10.74 -9.83 -8.75
N ILE A 13 -10.37 -10.34 -7.57
CA ILE A 13 -11.28 -11.08 -6.68
C ILE A 13 -11.89 -10.10 -5.68
N THR A 14 -13.22 -10.06 -5.53
CA THR A 14 -13.90 -9.08 -4.64
C THR A 14 -14.33 -9.65 -3.30
N GLU A 15 -14.44 -10.97 -3.20
CA GLU A 15 -14.90 -11.68 -2.02
C GLU A 15 -13.73 -12.44 -1.39
N CYS A 16 -13.63 -12.40 -0.07
CA CYS A 16 -12.61 -13.12 0.69
C CYS A 16 -13.31 -13.89 1.80
N ASP A 17 -13.27 -15.23 1.69
CA ASP A 17 -14.01 -16.13 2.57
C ASP A 17 -13.53 -16.04 4.02
N ASN A 18 -12.21 -16.12 4.21
CA ASN A 18 -11.57 -16.07 5.52
C ASN A 18 -10.21 -15.37 5.46
N MET A 19 -9.82 -14.75 6.57
CA MET A 19 -8.51 -14.15 6.75
C MET A 19 -7.86 -14.66 8.03
N LEU A 20 -6.58 -15.03 7.95
CA LEU A 20 -5.76 -15.31 9.13
C LEU A 20 -4.94 -14.06 9.48
N MET A 21 -4.99 -13.65 10.74
CA MET A 21 -4.16 -12.57 11.24
C MET A 21 -2.85 -13.11 11.82
N LEU A 22 -1.74 -12.64 11.25
CA LEU A 22 -0.41 -12.79 11.84
C LEU A 22 -0.06 -11.51 12.60
N LEU A 23 0.07 -11.62 13.92
CA LEU A 23 0.43 -10.52 14.81
C LEU A 23 1.72 -10.87 15.57
N SER A 24 2.63 -9.93 15.66
CA SER A 24 3.81 -10.00 16.52
C SER A 24 3.82 -8.78 17.42
N VAL A 25 3.77 -9.01 18.73
CA VAL A 25 3.67 -7.94 19.74
C VAL A 25 5.07 -7.63 20.30
N SER A 26 5.43 -6.35 20.32
CA SER A 26 6.68 -5.89 20.92
C SER A 26 6.64 -6.06 22.44
N GLN A 27 7.71 -6.57 23.02
CA GLN A 27 7.86 -6.71 24.48
C GLN A 27 7.83 -5.36 25.23
N LYS A 28 7.99 -4.23 24.51
CA LYS A 28 7.99 -2.88 25.07
C LYS A 28 6.61 -2.22 25.04
N MET A 29 5.59 -2.86 24.47
CA MET A 29 4.22 -2.31 24.40
C MET A 29 3.40 -2.69 25.63
N THR A 30 2.54 -1.78 26.07
CA THR A 30 1.53 -2.05 27.08
C THR A 30 0.39 -2.90 26.51
N GLU A 31 -0.32 -3.60 27.39
CA GLU A 31 -1.41 -4.48 26.98
C GLU A 31 -2.58 -3.72 26.33
N GLU A 32 -2.82 -2.47 26.75
CA GLU A 32 -3.85 -1.60 26.18
C GLU A 32 -3.59 -1.28 24.71
N VAL A 33 -2.34 -0.96 24.35
CA VAL A 33 -1.94 -0.70 22.95
C VAL A 33 -2.12 -1.95 22.10
N THR A 34 -1.72 -3.12 22.63
CA THR A 34 -1.91 -4.41 21.97
C THR A 34 -3.39 -4.67 21.69
N ARG A 35 -4.26 -4.43 22.67
CA ARG A 35 -5.71 -4.62 22.55
C ARG A 35 -6.35 -3.65 21.55
N GLY A 36 -5.89 -2.40 21.51
CA GLY A 36 -6.31 -1.41 20.53
C GLY A 36 -5.98 -1.83 19.09
N VAL A 37 -4.76 -2.32 18.85
CA VAL A 37 -4.32 -2.81 17.54
C VAL A 37 -5.16 -4.02 17.08
N THR A 38 -5.45 -4.97 17.97
CA THR A 38 -6.27 -6.14 17.63
C THR A 38 -7.71 -5.74 17.32
N ARG A 39 -8.31 -4.85 18.13
CA ARG A 39 -9.68 -4.35 17.90
C ARG A 39 -9.83 -3.59 16.58
N GLY A 40 -8.89 -2.69 16.27
CA GLY A 40 -8.92 -1.95 15.01
C GLY A 40 -8.71 -2.83 13.77
N ARG A 41 -8.04 -3.98 13.90
CA ARG A 41 -7.84 -4.91 12.77
C ARG A 41 -8.95 -5.93 12.60
N GLY A 42 -9.69 -6.25 13.67
CA GLY A 42 -10.84 -7.15 13.66
C GLY A 42 -12.19 -6.45 13.60
N SER A 43 -12.25 -5.12 13.45
CA SER A 43 -13.52 -4.41 13.34
C SER A 43 -14.18 -4.71 11.98
N PRO A 44 -15.49 -5.02 11.96
CA PRO A 44 -16.21 -5.37 10.74
C PRO A 44 -16.22 -4.24 9.68
N SER A 45 -15.99 -2.99 10.09
CA SER A 45 -15.83 -1.84 9.19
C SER A 45 -14.58 -1.90 8.30
N LEU A 46 -13.58 -2.72 8.66
CA LEU A 46 -12.29 -2.82 7.97
C LEU A 46 -12.08 -4.20 7.32
N CYS A 47 -12.79 -5.24 7.78
CA CYS A 47 -12.67 -6.60 7.26
C CYS A 47 -14.03 -7.30 7.37
N GLU A 48 -14.67 -7.59 6.23
CA GLU A 48 -15.93 -8.38 6.19
C GLU A 48 -15.67 -9.90 6.22
N CYS A 49 -14.41 -10.32 6.31
CA CYS A 49 -13.98 -11.72 6.23
C CYS A 49 -13.89 -12.35 7.63
N GLY A 50 -14.23 -13.63 7.76
CA GLY A 50 -14.04 -14.37 9.01
C GLY A 50 -12.57 -14.36 9.44
N THR A 51 -12.26 -13.83 10.63
CA THR A 51 -10.88 -13.74 11.14
C THR A 51 -10.55 -14.88 12.09
N GLY A 52 -9.60 -15.74 11.71
CA GLY A 52 -8.83 -16.59 12.63
C GLY A 52 -7.53 -15.90 13.02
N GLY A 53 -6.92 -16.23 14.18
CA GLY A 53 -5.67 -15.61 14.62
C GLY A 53 -4.70 -16.61 15.26
N ALA A 54 -3.41 -16.46 14.98
CA ALA A 54 -2.33 -17.12 15.71
C ALA A 54 -1.41 -16.03 16.28
N ASP A 55 -1.28 -15.98 17.61
CA ASP A 55 -0.42 -15.01 18.31
C ASP A 55 0.94 -15.66 18.64
N ARG A 56 2.05 -15.05 18.17
CA ARG A 56 3.41 -15.47 18.53
C ARG A 56 4.18 -14.27 19.06
N ARG A 57 4.68 -14.40 20.30
CA ARG A 57 5.61 -13.44 20.90
C ARG A 57 7.00 -13.68 20.34
N GLY A 58 7.61 -12.68 19.70
CA GLY A 58 8.94 -12.78 19.10
C GLY A 58 9.70 -11.46 19.11
N ALA A 59 11.01 -11.54 19.31
CA ALA A 59 11.93 -10.41 19.15
C ALA A 59 12.18 -10.19 17.65
N GLY A 60 11.70 -9.08 17.09
CA GLY A 60 11.82 -8.81 15.66
C GLY A 60 13.28 -8.66 15.22
N ARG A 61 13.69 -9.47 14.24
CA ARG A 61 14.73 -9.23 13.23
C ARG A 61 14.53 -10.25 12.11
N GLY A 62 14.47 -9.80 10.85
CA GLY A 62 14.52 -10.65 9.65
C GLY A 62 13.16 -11.09 9.14
N GLY A 63 12.63 -10.37 8.14
CA GLY A 63 11.38 -10.71 7.49
C GLY A 63 11.58 -11.71 6.35
N GLU A 64 11.01 -12.89 6.50
CA GLU A 64 10.42 -13.62 5.37
C GLU A 64 8.91 -13.35 5.44
N ARG A 65 8.43 -12.47 4.56
CA ARG A 65 6.99 -12.29 4.34
C ARG A 65 6.52 -13.50 3.55
N ALA A 66 5.99 -14.51 4.24
CA ALA A 66 5.15 -15.51 3.58
C ALA A 66 3.95 -14.77 2.97
N PRO A 67 3.60 -15.02 1.69
CA PRO A 67 2.38 -14.47 1.13
C PRO A 67 1.18 -14.95 1.97
N PRO A 68 0.20 -14.09 2.25
CA PRO A 68 -1.03 -14.52 2.92
C PRO A 68 -1.67 -15.65 2.10
N LEU A 69 -1.90 -16.81 2.72
CA LEU A 69 -2.65 -17.90 2.08
C LEU A 69 -4.13 -17.52 2.05
N PHE A 70 -4.64 -17.23 0.86
CA PHE A 70 -6.06 -17.12 0.60
C PHE A 70 -6.54 -18.39 -0.10
N TRP A 71 -7.70 -18.90 0.33
CA TRP A 71 -8.38 -19.98 -0.37
C TRP A 71 -9.44 -19.36 -1.28
N CYS A 72 -9.38 -19.66 -2.58
CA CYS A 72 -10.39 -19.25 -3.54
C CYS A 72 -10.84 -20.50 -4.32
N SER A 73 -12.14 -20.72 -4.41
CA SER A 73 -12.75 -21.92 -5.00
C SER A 73 -12.56 -22.02 -6.53
N ARG A 74 -12.15 -20.94 -7.20
CA ARG A 74 -11.83 -20.90 -8.63
C ARG A 74 -10.51 -20.15 -8.85
N PRO A 75 -9.57 -20.67 -9.69
CA PRO A 75 -8.31 -19.99 -9.92
C PRO A 75 -8.57 -18.62 -10.57
N PRO A 76 -8.04 -17.52 -10.02
CA PRO A 76 -8.21 -16.21 -10.61
C PRO A 76 -7.57 -16.12 -12.00
N PRO A 77 -8.09 -15.24 -12.88
CA PRO A 77 -7.41 -14.91 -14.13
C PRO A 77 -6.01 -14.36 -13.83
N ARG A 78 -5.03 -14.73 -14.65
CA ARG A 78 -3.67 -14.22 -14.51
C ARG A 78 -3.59 -12.77 -15.02
N PRO A 79 -2.85 -11.88 -14.36
CA PRO A 79 -2.68 -10.49 -14.81
C PRO A 79 -1.65 -10.39 -15.94
N ASP A 80 -1.83 -11.13 -17.03
CA ASP A 80 -0.83 -11.35 -18.08
C ASP A 80 -1.31 -11.00 -19.51
N SER A 81 -2.44 -10.30 -19.64
CA SER A 81 -3.15 -10.09 -20.90
C SER A 81 -3.08 -8.66 -21.46
N ALA A 82 -2.17 -7.81 -20.97
CA ALA A 82 -2.01 -6.45 -21.49
C ALA A 82 -1.57 -6.43 -22.97
N VAL A 83 -2.06 -5.44 -23.71
CA VAL A 83 -1.79 -5.27 -25.15
C VAL A 83 -1.30 -3.86 -25.47
N PRO A 84 -0.52 -3.67 -26.56
CA PRO A 84 -0.15 -2.35 -27.02
C PRO A 84 -1.40 -1.48 -27.28
N GLY A 85 -1.38 -0.25 -26.77
CA GLY A 85 -2.53 0.67 -26.84
C GLY A 85 -3.37 0.72 -25.57
N ASP A 86 -3.16 -0.20 -24.62
CA ASP A 86 -3.74 -0.11 -23.29
C ASP A 86 -3.28 1.15 -22.54
N VAL A 87 -4.13 1.60 -21.61
CA VAL A 87 -3.85 2.73 -20.72
C VAL A 87 -3.61 2.26 -19.29
N LEU A 88 -2.73 2.97 -18.58
CA LEU A 88 -2.43 2.70 -17.19
C LEU A 88 -3.30 3.59 -16.29
N VAL A 89 -3.99 2.97 -15.34
CA VAL A 89 -4.83 3.66 -14.35
C VAL A 89 -4.31 3.33 -12.96
N LEU A 90 -4.10 4.38 -12.14
CA LEU A 90 -3.72 4.25 -10.74
C LEU A 90 -4.88 4.71 -9.86
N THR A 91 -5.28 3.90 -8.88
CA THR A 91 -6.50 4.11 -8.09
C THR A 91 -6.27 4.90 -6.80
N LYS A 92 -5.02 5.01 -6.34
CA LYS A 92 -4.64 5.75 -5.14
C LYS A 92 -3.43 6.66 -5.38
N PRO A 93 -3.35 7.82 -4.72
CA PRO A 93 -2.20 8.70 -4.84
C PRO A 93 -0.95 8.10 -4.16
N LEU A 94 0.22 8.43 -4.69
CA LEU A 94 1.53 8.03 -4.17
C LEU A 94 2.01 8.98 -3.05
N GLY A 95 3.05 8.57 -2.33
CA GLY A 95 3.73 9.38 -1.32
C GLY A 95 3.33 9.05 0.13
N THR A 96 2.71 7.89 0.37
CA THR A 96 2.28 7.48 1.72
C THR A 96 3.47 7.40 2.69
N GLN A 97 4.60 6.85 2.25
CA GLN A 97 5.82 6.78 3.07
C GLN A 97 6.38 8.16 3.41
N VAL A 98 6.28 9.12 2.49
CA VAL A 98 6.74 10.50 2.72
C VAL A 98 5.85 11.18 3.74
N ALA A 99 4.53 11.03 3.62
CA ALA A 99 3.55 11.62 4.56
C ALA A 99 3.73 11.08 5.98
N VAL A 100 3.81 9.77 6.15
CA VAL A 100 4.03 9.14 7.46
C VAL A 100 5.38 9.53 8.05
N SER A 101 6.43 9.60 7.23
CA SER A 101 7.76 10.01 7.70
C SER A 101 7.78 11.49 8.11
N ALA A 102 7.14 12.37 7.34
CA ALA A 102 7.06 13.80 7.64
C ALA A 102 6.31 14.04 8.96
N HIS A 103 5.20 13.33 9.19
CA HIS A 103 4.46 13.39 10.46
C HIS A 103 5.33 12.93 11.64
N GLN A 104 6.03 11.81 11.53
CA GLN A 104 6.96 11.35 12.57
C GLN A 104 8.10 12.33 12.86
N TRP A 105 8.46 13.19 11.89
CA TRP A 105 9.53 14.16 12.08
C TRP A 105 9.08 15.40 12.84
N LEU A 106 7.77 15.64 13.01
CA LEU A 106 7.25 16.74 13.82
C LEU A 106 7.80 16.70 15.26
N ASP A 107 7.97 15.49 15.81
CA ASP A 107 8.51 15.24 17.14
C ASP A 107 10.05 15.13 17.17
N ASN A 108 10.72 15.27 16.03
CA ASN A 108 12.18 15.20 15.91
C ASN A 108 12.73 16.52 15.35
N PRO A 109 13.24 17.43 16.21
CA PRO A 109 13.68 18.77 15.79
C PRO A 109 14.71 18.76 14.65
N GLU A 110 15.67 17.83 14.68
CA GLU A 110 16.72 17.74 13.65
C GLU A 110 16.14 17.38 12.27
N ARG A 111 15.16 16.48 12.24
CA ARG A 111 14.51 16.05 10.99
C ARG A 111 13.47 17.07 10.52
N TRP A 112 12.69 17.66 11.44
CA TRP A 112 11.76 18.73 11.13
C TRP A 112 12.46 19.93 10.47
N ASN A 113 13.63 20.31 10.99
CA ASN A 113 14.43 21.42 10.46
C ASN A 113 14.80 21.27 8.98
N LYS A 114 14.81 20.04 8.44
CA LYS A 114 15.08 19.78 7.00
C LYS A 114 13.90 20.11 6.09
N ILE A 115 12.67 20.02 6.60
CA ILE A 115 11.45 20.15 5.81
C ILE A 115 10.59 21.36 6.19
N LYS A 116 10.86 22.00 7.33
CA LYS A 116 10.10 23.16 7.85
C LYS A 116 10.04 24.37 6.91
N LEU A 117 10.98 24.49 5.96
CA LEU A 117 11.01 25.57 4.97
C LEU A 117 10.15 25.26 3.74
N VAL A 118 9.67 24.02 3.62
CA VAL A 118 8.97 23.49 2.44
C VAL A 118 7.51 23.19 2.74
N VAL A 119 7.19 22.81 3.98
CA VAL A 119 5.84 22.48 4.44
C VAL A 119 5.57 23.02 5.84
N THR A 120 4.31 23.37 6.10
CA THR A 120 3.84 23.72 7.45
C THR A 120 3.45 22.47 8.25
N ARG A 121 3.22 22.63 9.55
CA ARG A 121 2.78 21.50 10.40
C ARG A 121 1.38 21.04 10.02
N GLU A 122 0.52 21.98 9.69
CA GLU A 122 -0.87 21.74 9.27
C GLU A 122 -0.91 20.97 7.93
N GLU A 123 -0.05 21.33 6.98
CA GLU A 123 0.07 20.61 5.70
C GLU A 123 0.55 19.16 5.90
N VAL A 124 1.47 18.93 6.84
CA VAL A 124 1.95 17.58 7.17
C VAL A 124 0.84 16.76 7.84
N GLU A 125 0.07 17.35 8.74
CA GLU A 125 -1.06 16.67 9.38
C GLU A 125 -2.13 16.28 8.35
N LEU A 126 -2.48 17.19 7.44
CA LEU A 126 -3.44 16.90 6.37
C LEU A 126 -2.95 15.77 5.45
N ALA A 127 -1.68 15.82 5.03
CA ALA A 127 -1.09 14.77 4.20
C ALA A 127 -1.03 13.41 4.93
N TYR A 128 -0.79 13.42 6.25
CA TYR A 128 -0.81 12.21 7.06
C TYR A 128 -2.22 11.61 7.15
N GLN A 129 -3.24 12.42 7.38
CA GLN A 129 -4.64 11.96 7.40
C GLN A 129 -5.08 11.41 6.04
N GLU A 130 -4.73 12.08 4.94
CA GLU A 130 -5.00 11.62 3.58
C GLU A 130 -4.29 10.29 3.29
N ALA A 131 -3.01 10.15 3.67
CA ALA A 131 -2.27 8.90 3.56
C ALA A 131 -2.94 7.79 4.38
N MET A 132 -3.30 8.05 5.64
CA MET A 132 -3.97 7.08 6.49
C MET A 132 -5.30 6.61 5.90
N PHE A 133 -6.10 7.52 5.36
CA PHE A 133 -7.36 7.18 4.69
C PHE A 133 -7.14 6.35 3.43
N SER A 134 -6.21 6.77 2.57
CA SER A 134 -5.83 6.05 1.34
C SER A 134 -5.34 4.63 1.63
N MET A 135 -4.45 4.47 2.63
CA MET A 135 -3.92 3.17 3.06
C MET A 135 -4.98 2.28 3.70
N ALA A 136 -5.97 2.85 4.39
CA ALA A 136 -7.06 2.10 5.01
C ALA A 136 -8.14 1.68 4.01
N MET A 137 -8.30 2.42 2.90
CA MET A 137 -9.28 2.12 1.86
C MET A 137 -8.97 0.77 1.16
N LEU A 138 -9.97 -0.10 1.10
CA LEU A 138 -9.86 -1.39 0.41
C LEU A 138 -9.92 -1.21 -1.12
N ASN A 139 -9.13 -1.98 -1.85
CA ASN A 139 -9.17 -2.05 -3.31
C ASN A 139 -10.35 -2.90 -3.85
N ARG A 140 -11.35 -3.22 -3.01
CA ARG A 140 -12.51 -4.07 -3.36
C ARG A 140 -13.32 -3.49 -4.52
N THR A 141 -13.61 -2.19 -4.48
CA THR A 141 -14.34 -1.53 -5.56
C THR A 141 -13.53 -1.56 -6.84
N ALA A 142 -12.23 -1.28 -6.78
CA ALA A 142 -11.34 -1.36 -7.94
C ALA A 142 -11.34 -2.76 -8.57
N ALA A 143 -11.24 -3.82 -7.76
CA ALA A 143 -11.32 -5.21 -8.23
C ALA A 143 -12.66 -5.52 -8.94
N GLY A 144 -13.77 -5.00 -8.44
CA GLY A 144 -15.08 -5.14 -9.08
C GLY A 144 -15.14 -4.42 -10.43
N LEU A 145 -14.65 -3.18 -10.48
CA LEU A 145 -14.62 -2.37 -11.71
C LEU A 145 -13.68 -2.95 -12.76
N MET A 146 -12.54 -3.52 -12.37
CA MET A 146 -11.63 -4.22 -13.28
C MET A 146 -12.36 -5.29 -14.09
N ARG A 147 -13.20 -6.10 -13.45
CA ARG A 147 -13.99 -7.13 -14.15
C ARG A 147 -15.08 -6.51 -15.02
N ALA A 148 -15.77 -5.49 -14.50
CA ALA A 148 -16.88 -4.84 -15.22
C ALA A 148 -16.42 -4.15 -16.52
N PHE A 149 -15.21 -3.59 -16.52
CA PHE A 149 -14.65 -2.86 -17.66
C PHE A 149 -13.61 -3.65 -18.46
N GLY A 150 -13.41 -4.95 -18.17
CA GLY A 150 -12.52 -5.81 -18.94
C GLY A 150 -11.03 -5.46 -18.82
N ALA A 151 -10.57 -5.12 -17.61
CA ALA A 151 -9.15 -4.84 -17.37
C ALA A 151 -8.27 -6.04 -17.75
N HIS A 152 -7.20 -5.79 -18.50
CA HIS A 152 -6.31 -6.83 -19.02
C HIS A 152 -5.27 -7.34 -18.02
N ALA A 153 -4.78 -6.45 -17.16
CA ALA A 153 -3.79 -6.76 -16.15
C ALA A 153 -3.86 -5.74 -15.01
N ALA A 154 -3.47 -6.15 -13.81
CA ALA A 154 -3.36 -5.25 -12.66
C ALA A 154 -2.30 -5.75 -11.67
N THR A 155 -1.80 -4.81 -10.88
CA THR A 155 -0.94 -5.04 -9.73
C THR A 155 -1.27 -3.96 -8.71
N ASP A 156 -1.11 -4.26 -7.42
CA ASP A 156 -1.13 -3.24 -6.40
C ASP A 156 0.25 -2.59 -6.24
N VAL A 157 0.30 -1.40 -5.63
CA VAL A 157 1.55 -0.66 -5.43
C VAL A 157 1.89 -0.65 -3.95
N THR A 158 2.96 -1.35 -3.58
CA THR A 158 3.40 -1.47 -2.19
C THR A 158 4.90 -1.16 -2.05
N GLY A 159 5.66 -2.00 -1.35
CA GLY A 159 6.99 -1.67 -0.83
C GLY A 159 8.06 -1.41 -1.89
N PHE A 160 7.84 -1.85 -3.14
CA PHE A 160 8.79 -1.62 -4.24
C PHE A 160 8.58 -0.30 -4.99
N GLY A 161 7.51 0.43 -4.65
CA GLY A 161 7.11 1.65 -5.34
C GLY A 161 6.53 1.40 -6.74
N ILE A 162 5.95 2.45 -7.31
CA ILE A 162 5.21 2.36 -8.58
C ILE A 162 6.05 1.78 -9.72
N LEU A 163 7.33 2.16 -9.82
CA LEU A 163 8.19 1.69 -10.90
C LEU A 163 8.56 0.21 -10.74
N GLY A 164 8.78 -0.24 -9.50
CA GLY A 164 9.09 -1.64 -9.21
C GLY A 164 7.91 -2.56 -9.56
N HIS A 165 6.71 -2.18 -9.15
CA HIS A 165 5.49 -2.91 -9.47
C HIS A 165 5.14 -2.86 -10.95
N ALA A 166 5.25 -1.70 -11.61
CA ALA A 166 5.02 -1.58 -13.04
C ALA A 166 5.98 -2.45 -13.87
N ARG A 167 7.27 -2.51 -13.49
CA ARG A 167 8.25 -3.40 -14.15
C ARG A 167 7.93 -4.87 -13.96
N THR A 168 7.52 -5.24 -12.75
CA THR A 168 7.13 -6.62 -12.44
C THR A 168 5.91 -7.03 -13.28
N LEU A 169 4.89 -6.15 -13.34
CA LEU A 169 3.70 -6.40 -14.14
C LEU A 169 4.05 -6.49 -15.63
N ALA A 170 4.85 -5.57 -16.17
CA ALA A 170 5.28 -5.61 -17.57
C ALA A 170 6.02 -6.92 -17.91
N GLY A 171 6.89 -7.39 -17.02
CA GLY A 171 7.62 -8.65 -17.18
C GLY A 171 6.76 -9.93 -17.09
N GLN A 172 5.50 -9.81 -16.65
CA GLN A 172 4.55 -10.94 -16.58
C GLN A 172 3.65 -11.03 -17.82
N GLN A 173 3.69 -10.05 -18.72
CA GLN A 173 2.79 -10.01 -19.86
C GLN A 173 3.16 -11.04 -20.92
N ARG A 174 2.15 -11.65 -21.56
CA ARG A 174 2.37 -12.61 -22.65
C ARG A 174 2.82 -11.96 -23.95
N GLN A 175 2.35 -10.73 -24.19
CA GLN A 175 2.76 -9.94 -25.34
C GLN A 175 3.98 -9.10 -24.99
N GLU A 176 4.76 -8.75 -26.01
CA GLU A 176 5.86 -7.80 -25.86
C GLU A 176 5.29 -6.39 -25.69
N VAL A 177 5.22 -5.94 -24.44
CA VAL A 177 4.69 -4.62 -24.07
C VAL A 177 5.65 -3.87 -23.17
N ALA A 178 5.61 -2.54 -23.26
CA ALA A 178 6.32 -1.64 -22.37
C ALA A 178 5.34 -0.62 -21.77
N PHE A 179 5.47 -0.36 -20.48
CA PHE A 179 4.62 0.57 -19.77
C PHE A 179 5.28 1.95 -19.66
N VAL A 180 4.59 2.98 -20.13
CA VAL A 180 5.04 4.38 -20.06
C VAL A 180 4.11 5.16 -19.12
N ILE A 181 4.67 5.60 -17.99
CA ILE A 181 3.94 6.38 -16.99
C ILE A 181 4.21 7.86 -17.26
N HIS A 182 3.16 8.60 -17.62
CA HIS A 182 3.26 10.01 -18.03
C HIS A 182 3.13 11.00 -16.86
N ASN A 183 2.33 10.63 -15.86
CA ASN A 183 2.07 11.46 -14.70
C ASN A 183 1.93 10.58 -13.46
N LEU A 184 2.16 11.18 -12.30
CA LEU A 184 2.08 10.52 -11.00
C LEU A 184 1.13 11.34 -10.12
N PRO A 185 -0.05 10.81 -9.74
CA PRO A 185 -0.83 11.42 -8.68
C PRO A 185 -0.10 11.24 -7.36
N VAL A 186 0.19 12.34 -6.68
CA VAL A 186 0.97 12.36 -5.44
C VAL A 186 0.20 13.15 -4.40
N ILE A 187 0.16 12.65 -3.16
CA ILE A 187 -0.42 13.36 -2.02
C ILE A 187 0.19 14.77 -1.96
N ALA A 188 -0.66 15.78 -1.74
CA ALA A 188 -0.27 17.17 -1.83
C ALA A 188 1.00 17.45 -0.99
N LYS A 189 1.89 18.29 -1.53
CA LYS A 189 3.18 18.68 -0.92
C LYS A 189 4.22 17.56 -0.76
N MET A 190 3.87 16.28 -0.88
CA MET A 190 4.83 15.18 -0.66
C MET A 190 5.92 15.10 -1.74
N ALA A 191 5.63 15.55 -2.97
CA ALA A 191 6.64 15.75 -4.00
C ALA A 191 7.72 16.77 -3.57
N ALA A 192 7.30 17.88 -2.97
CA ALA A 192 8.21 18.92 -2.49
C ALA A 192 9.02 18.45 -1.28
N VAL A 193 8.39 17.77 -0.33
CA VAL A 193 9.07 17.14 0.82
C VAL A 193 10.10 16.11 0.37
N SER A 194 9.74 15.24 -0.58
CA SER A 194 10.67 14.29 -1.15
C SER A 194 11.87 14.97 -1.79
N LYS A 195 11.65 16.04 -2.58
CA LYS A 195 12.72 16.81 -3.22
C LYS A 195 13.64 17.49 -2.21
N ALA A 196 13.09 18.05 -1.13
CA ALA A 196 13.85 18.67 -0.04
C ALA A 196 14.76 17.67 0.69
N CYS A 197 14.36 16.39 0.70
CA CYS A 197 15.13 15.30 1.31
C CYS A 197 16.10 14.62 0.34
N GLY A 198 16.28 15.14 -0.87
CA GLY A 198 17.14 14.57 -1.91
C GLY A 198 16.71 13.15 -2.31
N ALA A 199 17.68 12.24 -2.43
CA ALA A 199 17.44 10.86 -2.85
C ALA A 199 16.83 9.95 -1.76
N ARG A 200 16.50 10.48 -0.57
CA ARG A 200 16.08 9.67 0.57
C ARG A 200 14.84 8.82 0.30
N PHE A 201 13.84 9.41 -0.37
CA PHE A 201 12.57 8.75 -0.61
C PHE A 201 12.44 8.19 -2.01
N GLY A 202 13.00 8.86 -3.03
CA GLY A 202 12.89 8.38 -4.41
C GLY A 202 11.48 8.51 -5.01
N LEU A 203 10.61 9.37 -4.47
CA LEU A 203 9.21 9.47 -4.89
C LEU A 203 9.06 9.89 -6.35
N LEU A 204 9.84 10.89 -6.77
CA LEU A 204 9.82 11.39 -8.15
C LEU A 204 10.48 10.41 -9.13
N GLN A 205 11.29 9.48 -8.63
CA GLN A 205 11.90 8.40 -9.39
C GLN A 205 11.01 7.15 -9.45
N GLY A 206 9.86 7.16 -8.77
CA GLY A 206 8.92 6.03 -8.70
C GLY A 206 9.42 4.86 -7.84
N THR A 207 10.46 5.05 -7.05
CA THR A 207 11.07 4.01 -6.19
C THR A 207 10.72 4.17 -4.71
N ALA A 208 9.91 5.17 -4.36
CA ALA A 208 9.43 5.33 -3.00
C ALA A 208 8.54 4.14 -2.60
N PRO A 209 8.78 3.51 -1.43
CA PRO A 209 7.88 2.50 -0.92
C PRO A 209 6.48 3.09 -0.70
N GLU A 210 5.46 2.31 -1.02
CA GLU A 210 4.09 2.57 -0.63
C GLU A 210 3.63 1.47 0.35
N THR A 211 2.61 1.76 1.15
CA THR A 211 1.95 0.77 1.99
C THR A 211 0.49 0.73 1.61
N SER A 212 -0.06 -0.44 1.24
CA SER A 212 -1.48 -0.57 0.90
C SER A 212 -1.97 0.43 -0.16
N GLY A 213 -1.18 0.64 -1.21
CA GLY A 213 -1.50 1.52 -2.33
C GLY A 213 -2.51 0.94 -3.31
#